data_AF-A0A5N6RCL9-F1
#
_entry.id   AF-A0A5N6RCL9-F1
#
_cell.length_a   1.000
_cell.length_b   1.000
_cell.length_c   1.000
_cell.angle_alpha   90.00
_cell.angle_beta   90.00
_cell.angle_gamma   90.00
#
_symmetry.space_group_name_H-M   'P 1'
#
loop_
_entity.id
_entity.type
_entity.pdbx_description
1 polymer ?
#
loop_
_entity_poly.entity_id
_entity_poly.type
_entity_poly.pdbx_seq_one_letter_code
_entity_poly.pdbx_strand_id
1 'polypeptide(L)' 'MSTMESLMADDGVVLLGYQLRSPEADKLFWEVCQTVFDIEKVPHQDLHPDYAYEEADVYVLRKKEEGS' A
#
# COMPACT_ATOMS: atom_id res chain seq x y z
N MET A 1 -5.84 3.99 -9.91
CA MET A 1 -6.55 3.59 -8.69
C MET A 1 -7.91 2.97 -8.96
N SER A 2 -8.66 3.42 -9.98
CA SER A 2 -10.03 2.93 -10.24
C SER A 2 -10.20 1.41 -10.28
N THR A 3 -9.23 0.67 -10.82
CA THR A 3 -9.27 -0.81 -10.83
C THR A 3 -9.12 -1.42 -9.45
N MET A 4 -8.18 -0.93 -8.62
CA MET A 4 -7.96 -1.46 -7.26
C MET A 4 -9.18 -1.18 -6.37
N GLU A 5 -9.73 0.03 -6.49
CA GLU A 5 -10.95 0.43 -5.79
C GLU A 5 -12.17 -0.40 -6.21
N SER A 6 -12.33 -0.69 -7.50
CA SER A 6 -13.46 -1.49 -8.01
C SER A 6 -13.38 -2.97 -7.66
N LEU A 7 -12.17 -3.48 -7.36
CA LEU A 7 -11.94 -4.89 -7.04
C LEU A 7 -11.95 -5.17 -5.53
N MET A 8 -11.86 -4.14 -4.69
CA MET A 8 -11.90 -4.29 -3.25
C MET A 8 -13.34 -4.38 -2.75
N ALA A 9 -13.61 -5.40 -1.92
CA ALA A 9 -14.78 -5.40 -1.06
C ALA A 9 -14.69 -4.26 -0.03
N ASP A 10 -15.80 -3.88 0.59
CA ASP A 10 -15.84 -2.81 1.59
C ASP A 10 -14.95 -3.10 2.82
N ASP A 11 -14.78 -4.38 3.17
CA ASP A 11 -13.86 -4.87 4.21
C ASP A 11 -12.54 -5.44 3.63
N GLY A 12 -12.33 -5.24 2.33
CA GLY A 12 -11.17 -5.74 1.60
C GLY A 12 -9.88 -5.05 2.04
N VAL A 13 -8.79 -5.79 1.95
CA VAL A 13 -7.44 -5.31 2.24
C VAL A 13 -6.54 -5.63 1.05
N VAL A 14 -5.75 -4.64 0.63
CA VAL A 14 -4.70 -4.85 -0.36
C VAL A 14 -3.35 -4.89 0.34
N LEU A 15 -2.58 -5.95 0.10
CA LEU A 15 -1.19 -6.06 0.50
C LEU A 15 -0.30 -5.64 -0.68
N LEU A 16 0.44 -4.56 -0.50
CA LEU A 16 1.34 -4.02 -1.49
C LEU A 16 2.79 -4.27 -1.06
N GLY A 17 3.46 -5.20 -1.74
CA GLY A 17 4.91 -5.30 -1.73
C GLY A 17 5.49 -4.21 -2.66
N TYR A 18 6.27 -3.31 -2.10
CA TYR A 18 6.80 -2.14 -2.79
C TYR A 18 8.32 -2.11 -2.71
N GLN A 19 8.96 -1.87 -3.86
CA GLN A 19 10.39 -1.63 -3.96
C GLN A 19 10.60 -0.32 -4.72
N LEU A 20 11.25 0.64 -4.07
CA LEU A 20 11.53 1.95 -4.67
C LEU A 20 12.50 1.81 -5.84
N ARG A 21 12.07 2.15 -7.06
CA ARG A 21 12.94 2.15 -8.26
C ARG A 21 13.14 3.52 -8.90
N SER A 22 12.24 4.47 -8.66
CA SER A 22 12.35 5.86 -9.13
C SER A 22 11.62 6.80 -8.17
N PRO A 23 12.28 7.88 -7.71
CA PRO A 23 11.69 8.80 -6.75
C PRO A 23 10.54 9.65 -7.32
N GLU A 24 10.54 9.97 -8.62
CA GLU A 24 9.42 10.74 -9.20
C GLU A 24 8.14 9.91 -9.31
N ALA A 25 8.26 8.63 -9.65
CA ALA A 25 7.12 7.72 -9.73
C ALA A 25 6.58 7.35 -8.34
N ASP A 26 7.46 7.24 -7.35
CA ASP A 26 7.12 6.95 -5.95
C ASP A 26 6.22 8.04 -5.36
N LYS A 27 6.64 9.31 -5.45
CA LYS A 27 5.87 10.41 -4.86
C LYS A 27 4.45 10.49 -5.42
N LEU A 28 4.32 10.47 -6.76
CA LEU A 28 3.02 10.57 -7.42
C LEU A 28 2.13 9.37 -7.09
N PHE A 29 2.71 8.17 -7.01
CA PHE A 29 1.97 6.97 -6.61
C PHE A 29 1.38 7.13 -5.21
N TRP A 30 2.18 7.54 -4.23
CA TRP A 30 1.72 7.72 -2.85
C TRP A 30 0.71 8.86 -2.70
N GLU A 31 0.91 9.99 -3.38
CA GLU A 31 -0.04 11.11 -3.37
C GLU A 31 -1.43 10.66 -3.84
N VAL A 32 -1.51 9.84 -4.90
CA VAL A 32 -2.79 9.33 -5.41
C VAL A 32 -3.32 8.15 -4.56
N CYS A 33 -2.45 7.32 -4.00
CA CYS A 33 -2.85 6.20 -3.14
C CYS A 33 -3.53 6.70 -1.87
N GLN A 34 -2.98 7.73 -1.23
CA GLN A 34 -3.47 8.27 0.03
C GLN A 34 -4.81 9.00 -0.11
N THR A 35 -5.25 9.38 -1.30
CA THR A 35 -6.60 9.98 -1.47
C THR A 35 -7.71 8.94 -1.41
N VAL A 36 -7.42 7.68 -1.76
CA VAL A 36 -8.41 6.60 -1.86
C VAL A 36 -8.29 5.60 -0.71
N PHE A 37 -7.06 5.37 -0.22
CA PHE A 37 -6.77 4.33 0.76
C PHE A 37 -6.12 4.90 2.02
N ASP A 38 -6.48 4.32 3.16
CA ASP A 38 -5.67 4.37 4.36
C ASP A 38 -4.52 3.37 4.23
N ILE A 39 -3.30 3.84 4.49
CA ILE A 39 -2.08 3.10 4.22
C ILE A 39 -1.33 2.90 5.53
N GLU A 40 -1.07 1.66 5.87
CA GLU A 40 -0.26 1.27 7.03
C GLU A 40 0.99 0.54 6.55
N LYS A 41 2.17 0.97 7.01
CA LYS A 41 3.42 0.27 6.73
C LYS A 41 3.60 -0.87 7.73
N VAL A 42 3.78 -2.09 7.23
CA VAL A 42 4.04 -3.25 8.08
C VAL A 42 5.45 -3.13 8.66
N PRO A 43 5.63 -3.25 9.99
CA PRO A 43 6.94 -3.29 10.58
C PRO A 43 7.76 -4.44 10.01
N HIS A 44 9.02 -4.19 9.66
CA HIS A 44 9.88 -5.19 9.03
C HIS A 44 10.07 -6.46 9.87
N GLN A 45 10.01 -6.31 11.19
CA GLN A 45 10.06 -7.41 12.16
C GLN A 45 8.89 -8.40 12.04
N ASP A 46 7.75 -7.96 11.49
CA ASP A 46 6.56 -8.78 11.29
C ASP A 46 6.59 -9.49 9.92
N LEU A 47 7.58 -9.17 9.07
CA LEU A 47 7.80 -9.85 7.80
C LEU A 47 8.55 -11.17 8.00
N HIS A 48 8.32 -12.10 7.09
CA HIS A 48 9.02 -13.39 7.12
C HIS A 48 10.53 -13.16 7.01
N PRO A 49 11.36 -13.69 7.93
CA PRO A 49 12.78 -13.35 8.02
C PRO A 49 13.56 -13.64 6.73
N ASP A 50 13.18 -14.68 6.00
CA ASP A 50 13.82 -15.04 4.72
C ASP A 50 13.38 -14.18 3.52
N TYR A 51 12.33 -13.36 3.65
CA TYR A 51 11.78 -12.52 2.58
C TYR A 51 11.70 -11.03 2.96
N ALA A 52 12.15 -10.68 4.16
CA ALA A 52 12.24 -9.33 4.68
C ALA A 52 13.49 -8.62 4.13
N TYR A 53 13.56 -8.42 2.82
CA TYR A 53 14.64 -7.67 2.19
C TYR A 53 14.56 -6.20 2.60
N GLU A 54 15.67 -5.57 3.00
CA GLU A 54 15.70 -4.16 3.44
C GLU A 54 15.11 -3.18 2.41
N GLU A 55 15.21 -3.54 1.13
CA GLU A 55 14.71 -2.74 0.00
C GLU A 55 13.23 -2.98 -0.32
N ALA A 56 12.59 -3.97 0.32
CA ALA A 56 11.22 -4.37 0.08
C ALA A 56 10.35 -4.03 1.29
N ASP A 57 9.49 -3.03 1.09
CA ASP A 57 8.50 -2.63 2.08
C ASP A 57 7.15 -3.30 1.79
N VAL A 58 6.40 -3.61 2.83
CA VAL A 58 5.02 -4.09 2.70
C VAL A 58 4.06 -3.08 3.32
N TYR A 59 3.02 -2.78 2.58
CA TYR A 59 1.96 -1.86 2.99
C TYR A 59 0.61 -2.55 2.97
N VAL A 60 -0.22 -2.19 3.94
CA VAL A 60 -1.62 -2.59 4.04
C VAL A 60 -2.45 -1.38 3.61
N LEU A 61 -3.21 -1.54 2.53
CA LEU A 61 -4.10 -0.51 2.01
C LEU A 61 -5.54 -0.93 2.29
N ARG A 62 -6.29 -0.03 2.94
CA ARG A 62 -7.72 -0.19 3.24
C ARG A 62 -8.50 0.93 2.57
N LYS A 63 -9.67 0.63 2.03
CA LYS A 63 -10.51 1.65 1.40
C LYS A 63 -10.95 2.65 2.46
N LYS A 64 -10.82 3.94 2.16
CA LYS A 64 -11.38 4.99 3.01
C LYS A 64 -12.89 4.92 2.94
N GLU A 65 -13.56 5.07 4.08
CA GLU A 65 -15.01 5.26 4.08
C GLU A 65 -15.34 6.59 3.39
N GLU A 66 -16.28 6.58 2.45
CA GLU A 66 -16.74 7.80 1.78
C GLU A 66 -17.42 8.71 2.80
N GLY A 67 -16.67 9.64 3.40
CA GLY A 67 -17.20 10.63 4.36
C GLY A 67 -16.26 11.14 5.46
N SER A 68 -14.98 10.78 5.48
CA SER A 68 -13.99 11.32 6.46
C SER A 68 -13.23 12.55 5.96
#